data_AF-A0A3M1H5C3-F1
#
_entry.id   AF-A0A3M1H5C3-F1
#
_cell.length_a   1.000
_cell.length_b   1.000
_cell.length_c   1.000
_cell.angle_alpha   90.00
_cell.angle_beta   90.00
_cell.angle_gamma   90.00
#
_symmetry.space_group_name_H-M   'P 1'
#
loop_
_entity.id
_entity.type
_entity.pdbx_description
1 polymer ?
#
loop_
_entity_poly.entity_id
_entity_poly.type
_entity_poly.pdbx_seq_one_letter_code
_entity_poly.pdbx_strand_id
1 'polypeptide(L)'
;MEQDLSFFLNFGEQVEQRLNKLQYFAEHGQPPYPPRIIRNHSTAEAIRLYEEAEAAHPPESEEKPAVKVQVAGRLVAVRHMGKSTFAHIQDGRGRLQLYFKKNDLGDELYQQFLKQFDLGDFIAAQGWMFRTRTGEVTVHVESYQLAAKAIHPLPEKWHGLKDTEIRYRQRYLDLLANPEVR
;
A
#
# COMPACT_ATOMS: atom_id res chain seq x y z
N MET A 1 17.26 27.00 -10.34
CA MET A 1 18.10 26.16 -11.23
C MET A 1 18.96 25.17 -10.44
N GLU A 2 19.67 25.57 -9.37
CA GLU A 2 20.42 24.59 -8.54
C GLU A 2 19.53 23.60 -7.76
N GLN A 3 18.36 24.05 -7.26
CA GLN A 3 17.40 23.15 -6.56
C GLN A 3 16.79 22.07 -7.46
N ASP A 4 16.82 22.29 -8.77
CA ASP A 4 16.24 21.39 -9.78
C ASP A 4 17.19 20.22 -10.07
N LEU A 5 18.50 20.49 -10.15
CA LEU A 5 19.53 19.47 -10.33
C LEU A 5 19.67 18.55 -9.11
N SER A 6 19.56 19.08 -7.89
CA SER A 6 19.54 18.24 -6.67
C SER A 6 18.31 17.32 -6.63
N PHE A 7 17.18 17.77 -7.16
CA PHE A 7 15.96 16.97 -7.28
C PHE A 7 16.20 15.79 -8.24
N PHE A 8 16.65 16.05 -9.46
CA PHE A 8 16.98 14.99 -10.44
C PHE A 8 18.11 14.04 -9.98
N LEU A 9 19.13 14.55 -9.27
CA LEU A 9 20.19 13.72 -8.66
C LEU A 9 19.64 12.80 -7.54
N ASN A 10 18.71 13.30 -6.72
CA ASN A 10 18.07 12.53 -5.65
C ASN A 10 17.12 11.45 -6.21
N PHE A 11 16.46 11.70 -7.36
CA PHE A 11 15.80 10.61 -8.09
C PHE A 11 16.79 9.53 -8.51
N GLY A 12 17.99 9.90 -8.95
CA GLY A 12 19.03 8.94 -9.35
C GLY A 12 19.33 7.92 -8.24
N GLU A 13 19.63 8.39 -7.03
CA GLU A 13 19.93 7.51 -5.90
C GLU A 13 18.71 6.66 -5.48
N GLN A 14 17.52 7.26 -5.37
CA GLN A 14 16.31 6.51 -5.00
C GLN A 14 15.90 5.50 -6.08
N VAL A 15 16.09 5.82 -7.35
CA VAL A 15 15.84 4.93 -8.48
C VAL A 15 16.82 3.76 -8.44
N GLU A 16 18.11 4.01 -8.21
CA GLU A 16 19.11 2.96 -8.09
C GLU A 16 18.79 2.00 -6.93
N GLN A 17 18.44 2.54 -5.76
CA GLN A 17 17.99 1.73 -4.62
C GLN A 17 16.76 0.88 -4.97
N ARG A 18 15.76 1.46 -5.66
CA ARG A 18 14.54 0.74 -6.07
C ARG A 18 14.82 -0.32 -7.14
N LEU A 19 15.80 -0.10 -8.03
CA LEU A 19 16.27 -1.10 -9.00
C LEU A 19 16.96 -2.27 -8.31
N ASN A 20 17.80 -2.01 -7.29
CA ASN A 20 18.42 -3.06 -6.49
C ASN A 20 17.36 -3.89 -5.75
N LYS A 21 16.33 -3.26 -5.18
CA LYS A 21 15.19 -3.97 -4.56
C LYS A 21 14.40 -4.79 -5.59
N LEU A 22 14.26 -4.30 -6.82
CA LEU A 22 13.62 -5.05 -7.91
C LEU A 22 14.40 -6.34 -8.22
N GLN A 23 15.73 -6.27 -8.29
CA GLN A 23 16.60 -7.43 -8.48
C GLN A 23 16.46 -8.42 -7.33
N TYR A 24 16.44 -7.94 -6.08
CA TYR A 24 16.20 -8.77 -4.91
C TYR A 24 14.94 -9.64 -5.08
N PHE A 25 13.80 -9.05 -5.48
CA PHE A 25 12.56 -9.79 -5.70
C PHE A 25 12.72 -10.88 -6.78
N ALA A 26 13.36 -10.53 -7.91
CA ALA A 26 13.62 -11.48 -8.99
C ALA A 26 14.49 -12.68 -8.55
N GLU A 27 15.52 -12.43 -7.74
CA GLU A 27 16.44 -13.46 -7.23
C GLU A 27 15.80 -14.35 -6.16
N HIS A 28 14.85 -13.82 -5.39
CA HIS A 28 14.17 -14.53 -4.31
C HIS A 28 12.86 -15.22 -4.77
N GLY A 29 12.72 -15.47 -6.08
CA GLY A 29 11.59 -16.22 -6.63
C GLY A 29 10.24 -15.49 -6.57
N GLN A 30 10.24 -14.17 -6.33
CA GLN A 30 9.04 -13.34 -6.30
C GLN A 30 9.09 -12.36 -7.47
N PRO A 31 8.43 -12.64 -8.62
CA PRO A 31 8.52 -11.74 -9.76
C PRO A 31 8.00 -10.35 -9.38
N PRO A 32 8.77 -9.26 -9.61
CA PRO A 32 8.36 -7.90 -9.22
C PRO A 32 7.17 -7.37 -10.01
N TYR A 33 6.86 -8.02 -11.14
CA TYR A 33 5.69 -7.79 -11.99
C TYR A 33 5.03 -9.14 -12.28
N PRO A 34 4.29 -9.72 -11.32
CA PRO A 34 3.62 -10.99 -11.52
C PRO A 34 2.53 -10.86 -12.60
N PRO A 35 2.31 -11.88 -13.43
CA PRO A 35 1.29 -11.84 -14.48
C PRO A 35 -0.14 -11.81 -13.91
N ARG A 36 -0.32 -12.26 -12.66
CA ARG A 36 -1.59 -12.28 -11.97
C ARG A 36 -1.41 -11.94 -10.49
N ILE A 37 -2.31 -11.10 -10.00
CA ILE A 37 -2.53 -10.86 -8.57
C ILE A 37 -3.94 -11.30 -8.21
N ILE A 38 -4.13 -11.88 -7.03
CA ILE A 38 -5.46 -12.24 -6.54
C ILE A 38 -6.03 -11.05 -5.78
N ARG A 39 -7.13 -10.50 -6.30
CA ARG A 39 -7.89 -9.42 -5.67
C ARG A 39 -9.38 -9.71 -5.85
N ASN A 40 -10.06 -9.93 -4.74
CA ASN A 40 -11.50 -10.22 -4.74
C ASN A 40 -12.33 -9.00 -4.37
N HIS A 41 -11.72 -8.00 -3.73
CA HIS A 41 -12.42 -6.80 -3.28
C HIS A 41 -11.62 -5.55 -3.62
N SER A 42 -12.32 -4.50 -4.07
CA SER A 42 -11.80 -3.14 -3.93
C SER A 42 -11.72 -2.73 -2.46
N THR A 43 -10.97 -1.66 -2.17
CA THR A 43 -10.86 -1.12 -0.81
C THR A 43 -12.23 -0.74 -0.23
N ALA A 44 -13.07 -0.07 -1.03
CA ALA A 44 -14.41 0.35 -0.62
C ALA A 44 -15.35 -0.85 -0.39
N GLU A 45 -15.30 -1.88 -1.24
CA GLU A 45 -16.10 -3.09 -1.06
C GLU A 45 -15.70 -3.86 0.19
N ALA A 46 -14.40 -3.98 0.46
CA ALA A 46 -13.90 -4.62 1.67
C ALA A 46 -14.41 -3.91 2.94
N ILE A 47 -14.33 -2.58 2.98
CA ILE A 47 -14.85 -1.78 4.10
C ILE A 47 -16.35 -2.02 4.28
N ARG A 48 -17.13 -1.91 3.20
CA ARG A 48 -18.58 -2.11 3.25
C ARG A 48 -18.95 -3.49 3.79
N LEU A 49 -18.31 -4.56 3.27
CA LEU A 49 -18.55 -5.93 3.72
C LEU A 49 -18.25 -6.10 5.20
N TYR A 50 -17.18 -5.48 5.70
CA TYR A 50 -16.86 -5.51 7.12
C TYR A 50 -17.90 -4.76 7.96
N GLU A 51 -18.31 -3.56 7.54
CA GLU A 51 -19.29 -2.74 8.27
C GLU A 51 -20.67 -3.39 8.32
N GLU A 52 -21.11 -4.02 7.22
CA GLU A 52 -22.34 -4.81 7.18
C GLU A 52 -22.27 -6.00 8.15
N ALA A 53 -21.14 -6.72 8.17
CA ALA A 53 -20.94 -7.85 9.06
C ALA A 53 -20.80 -7.43 10.54
N GLU A 54 -20.19 -6.28 10.80
CA GLU A 54 -20.06 -5.68 12.14
C GLU A 54 -21.42 -5.24 12.67
N ALA A 55 -22.25 -4.59 11.85
CA ALA A 55 -23.59 -4.16 12.23
C ALA A 55 -24.56 -5.33 12.46
N ALA A 56 -24.40 -6.43 11.71
CA ALA A 56 -25.16 -7.65 11.91
C ALA A 56 -24.66 -8.49 13.10
N HIS A 57 -23.54 -8.12 13.72
CA HIS A 57 -22.96 -8.90 14.80
C HIS A 57 -23.63 -8.59 16.15
N PRO A 58 -24.05 -9.61 16.92
CA PRO A 58 -24.62 -9.38 18.24
C PRO A 58 -23.61 -8.71 19.18
N PRO A 59 -23.99 -7.67 19.94
CA PRO A 59 -23.07 -6.96 20.84
C PRO A 59 -22.58 -7.82 22.02
N GLU A 60 -23.27 -8.94 22.29
CA GLU A 60 -22.96 -9.92 23.33
C GLU A 60 -22.14 -11.12 22.82
N SER A 61 -21.75 -11.12 21.54
CA SER A 61 -20.82 -12.10 20.99
C SER A 61 -19.38 -11.77 21.42
N GLU A 62 -18.66 -12.77 21.95
CA GLU A 62 -17.21 -12.67 22.17
C GLU A 62 -16.40 -12.81 20.88
N GLU A 63 -17.01 -13.35 19.81
CA GLU A 63 -16.36 -13.54 18.52
C GLU A 63 -16.37 -12.24 17.70
N LYS A 64 -15.39 -12.07 16.80
CA LYS A 64 -15.36 -10.93 15.88
C LYS A 64 -15.93 -11.34 14.52
N PRO A 65 -16.47 -10.40 13.74
CA PRO A 65 -16.90 -10.67 12.36
C PRO A 65 -15.75 -11.28 11.55
N ALA A 66 -15.94 -12.51 11.06
CA ALA A 66 -14.94 -13.25 10.31
C ALA A 66 -14.92 -12.85 8.83
N VAL A 67 -14.63 -11.58 8.53
CA VAL A 67 -14.57 -11.08 7.15
C VAL A 67 -13.15 -11.23 6.62
N LYS A 68 -12.93 -12.19 5.72
CA LYS A 68 -11.66 -12.36 5.01
C LYS A 68 -11.68 -11.65 3.66
N VAL A 69 -10.59 -10.96 3.35
CA VAL A 69 -10.46 -10.19 2.10
C VAL A 69 -9.11 -10.40 1.43
N GLN A 70 -9.12 -10.26 0.11
CA GLN A 70 -7.93 -10.13 -0.74
C GLN A 70 -8.04 -8.80 -1.47
N VAL A 71 -7.18 -7.86 -1.10
CA VAL A 71 -7.18 -6.47 -1.57
C VAL A 71 -5.86 -6.16 -2.25
N ALA A 72 -5.87 -5.22 -3.19
CA ALA A 72 -4.65 -4.73 -3.81
C ALA A 72 -4.76 -3.23 -4.08
N GLY A 73 -3.65 -2.52 -3.90
CA GLY A 73 -3.60 -1.08 -4.10
C GLY A 73 -2.19 -0.54 -3.97
N ARG A 74 -2.06 0.77 -4.21
CA ARG A 74 -0.80 1.48 -4.08
C ARG A 74 -0.51 1.79 -2.62
N LEU A 75 0.69 1.47 -2.15
CA LEU A 75 1.19 1.82 -0.82
C LEU A 75 1.41 3.34 -0.74
N VAL A 76 0.62 4.03 0.07
CA VAL A 76 0.63 5.51 0.18
C VAL A 76 1.09 6.02 1.55
N ALA A 77 1.13 5.15 2.56
CA ALA A 77 1.70 5.46 3.87
C ALA A 77 2.17 4.18 4.55
N VAL A 78 3.26 4.27 5.33
CA VAL A 78 3.78 3.20 6.19
C VAL A 78 4.24 3.80 7.51
N ARG A 79 3.88 3.18 8.64
CA ARG A 79 4.23 3.59 10.00
C ARG A 79 4.65 2.37 10.80
N HIS A 80 5.94 2.29 11.09
CA HIS A 80 6.53 1.22 11.87
C HIS A 80 6.42 1.49 13.38
N MET A 81 6.00 0.48 14.14
CA MET A 81 5.81 0.53 15.60
C MET A 81 6.36 -0.76 16.24
N GLY A 82 7.69 -0.93 16.21
CA GLY A 82 8.36 -2.09 16.80
C GLY A 82 7.96 -3.41 16.11
N LYS A 83 7.20 -4.27 16.79
CA LYS A 83 6.77 -5.57 16.24
C LYS A 83 5.52 -5.49 15.35
N SER A 84 5.04 -4.28 15.09
CA SER A 84 3.86 -4.03 14.26
C SER A 84 4.12 -2.90 13.29
N THR A 85 3.45 -2.94 12.14
CA THR A 85 3.51 -1.87 11.14
C THR A 85 2.13 -1.64 10.57
N PHE A 86 1.70 -0.38 10.56
CA PHE A 86 0.47 0.05 9.89
C PHE A 86 0.85 0.64 8.56
N ALA A 87 0.11 0.29 7.52
CA ALA A 87 0.26 0.89 6.20
C ALA A 87 -1.11 1.24 5.63
N HIS A 88 -1.11 2.05 4.58
CA HIS A 88 -2.32 2.30 3.80
C HIS A 88 -2.09 1.97 2.35
N ILE A 89 -3.06 1.26 1.79
CA ILE A 89 -3.18 1.09 0.36
C ILE A 89 -4.29 1.98 -0.18
N GLN A 90 -4.11 2.44 -1.42
CA GLN A 90 -5.10 3.20 -2.15
C GLN A 90 -5.31 2.55 -3.53
N ASP A 91 -6.56 2.20 -3.84
CA ASP A 91 -6.96 1.74 -5.17
C ASP A 91 -7.79 2.83 -5.88
N GLY A 92 -8.50 2.47 -6.94
CA GLY A 92 -9.38 3.41 -7.65
C GLY A 92 -10.65 3.80 -6.89
N ARG A 93 -11.02 3.09 -5.82
CA ARG A 93 -12.29 3.24 -5.11
C ARG A 93 -12.15 3.79 -3.71
N GLY A 94 -10.96 3.78 -3.13
CA GLY A 94 -10.75 4.32 -1.80
C GLY A 94 -9.38 3.99 -1.22
N ARG A 95 -9.31 4.10 0.11
CA ARG A 95 -8.12 3.84 0.91
C ARG A 95 -8.47 2.84 2.01
N LEU A 96 -7.57 1.91 2.29
CA LEU A 96 -7.74 0.88 3.31
C LEU A 96 -6.46 0.71 4.12
N GLN A 97 -6.59 0.59 5.43
CA GLN A 97 -5.46 0.33 6.31
C GLN A 97 -5.09 -1.15 6.30
N LEU A 98 -3.79 -1.43 6.29
CA LEU A 98 -3.19 -2.74 6.48
C LEU A 98 -2.44 -2.75 7.80
N TYR A 99 -2.52 -3.87 8.51
CA TYR A 99 -1.81 -4.12 9.75
C TYR A 99 -0.92 -5.37 9.59
N PHE A 100 0.38 -5.17 9.70
CA PHE A 100 1.39 -6.22 9.65
C PHE A 100 1.91 -6.47 11.07
N LYS A 101 1.89 -7.72 11.50
CA LYS A 101 2.37 -8.13 12.83
C LYS A 101 3.44 -9.20 12.69
N LYS A 102 4.63 -8.93 13.25
CA LYS A 102 5.81 -9.78 13.11
C LYS A 102 5.56 -11.23 13.55
N ASN A 103 4.85 -11.42 14.66
CA ASN A 103 4.60 -12.76 15.19
C ASN A 103 3.71 -13.61 14.27
N ASP A 104 2.88 -12.97 13.45
CA ASP A 104 1.87 -13.64 12.65
C ASP A 104 2.38 -13.90 11.23
N LEU A 105 3.24 -13.02 10.70
CA LEU A 105 3.91 -13.17 9.40
C LEU A 105 5.24 -13.95 9.47
N GLY A 106 5.85 -14.05 10.65
CA GLY A 106 7.23 -14.51 10.81
C GLY A 106 8.26 -13.41 10.53
N ASP A 107 9.49 -13.62 10.99
CA ASP A 107 10.56 -12.61 10.90
C ASP A 107 10.95 -12.32 9.45
N GLU A 108 11.12 -13.35 8.63
CA GLU A 108 11.56 -13.22 7.25
C GLU A 108 10.62 -12.35 6.41
N LEU A 109 9.33 -12.71 6.36
CA LEU A 109 8.33 -11.93 5.64
C LEU A 109 8.14 -10.54 6.27
N TYR A 110 8.17 -10.40 7.59
CA TYR A 110 8.04 -9.07 8.19
C TYR A 110 9.22 -8.16 7.84
N GLN A 111 10.46 -8.68 7.86
CA GLN A 111 11.65 -7.92 7.46
C GLN A 111 11.67 -7.64 5.96
N GLN A 112 11.20 -8.56 5.12
CA GLN A 112 11.06 -8.34 3.68
C GLN A 112 10.14 -7.14 3.41
N PHE A 113 8.98 -7.07 4.08
CA PHE A 113 8.08 -5.92 3.94
C PHE A 113 8.79 -4.60 4.27
N LEU A 114 9.45 -4.55 5.43
CA LEU A 114 10.11 -3.33 5.91
C LEU A 114 11.26 -2.84 5.04
N LYS A 115 12.03 -3.76 4.44
CA LYS A 115 13.25 -3.43 3.69
C LYS A 115 12.98 -3.23 2.20
N GLN A 116 12.05 -4.00 1.64
CA GLN A 116 11.93 -4.17 0.19
C GLN A 116 10.73 -3.43 -0.41
N PHE A 117 9.73 -3.05 0.39
CA PHE A 117 8.61 -2.24 -0.08
C PHE A 117 8.86 -0.76 0.16
N ASP A 118 8.40 0.05 -0.79
CA ASP A 118 8.50 1.50 -0.76
C ASP A 118 7.14 2.15 -1.02
N LEU A 119 7.00 3.40 -0.58
CA LEU A 119 5.84 4.20 -0.99
C LEU A 119 5.80 4.31 -2.52
N GLY A 120 4.59 4.14 -3.06
CA GLY A 120 4.34 4.06 -4.49
C GLY A 120 4.24 2.64 -5.04
N ASP A 121 4.77 1.62 -4.35
CA ASP A 121 4.64 0.23 -4.80
C ASP A 121 3.17 -0.21 -4.78
N PHE A 122 2.79 -1.10 -5.69
CA PHE A 122 1.53 -1.82 -5.58
C PHE A 122 1.74 -3.10 -4.79
N ILE A 123 0.88 -3.33 -3.81
CA ILE A 123 0.88 -4.52 -2.96
C ILE A 123 -0.48 -5.19 -3.03
N ALA A 124 -0.49 -6.52 -3.08
CA ALA A 124 -1.66 -7.34 -2.81
C ALA A 124 -1.54 -7.89 -1.39
N ALA A 125 -2.60 -7.84 -0.61
CA ALA A 125 -2.64 -8.32 0.77
C ALA A 125 -3.89 -9.15 1.00
N GLN A 126 -3.72 -10.23 1.76
CA GLN A 126 -4.80 -11.11 2.21
C GLN A 126 -4.82 -11.16 3.72
N GLY A 127 -6.02 -11.18 4.29
CA GLY A 127 -6.19 -11.38 5.71
C GLY A 127 -7.63 -11.21 6.15
N TRP A 128 -7.81 -10.97 7.44
CA TRP A 128 -9.11 -10.73 8.05
C TRP A 128 -9.27 -9.27 8.47
N MET A 129 -10.50 -8.79 8.45
CA MET A 129 -10.82 -7.40 8.74
C MET A 129 -11.18 -7.19 10.20
N PHE A 130 -10.82 -6.03 10.73
CA PHE A 130 -11.17 -5.61 12.07
C PHE A 130 -11.18 -4.10 12.20
N ARG A 131 -11.85 -3.60 13.23
CA ARG A 131 -11.78 -2.21 13.64
C ARG A 131 -10.69 -2.02 14.69
N THR A 132 -9.80 -1.07 14.45
CA THR A 132 -8.77 -0.67 15.41
C THR A 132 -9.39 0.10 16.59
N ARG A 133 -8.61 0.29 17.66
CA ARG A 133 -9.04 1.10 18.82
C ARG A 133 -9.37 2.55 18.47
N THR A 134 -8.79 3.08 17.40
CA THR A 134 -9.06 4.43 16.88
C THR A 134 -10.28 4.47 15.96
N GLY A 135 -10.98 3.34 15.77
CA GLY A 135 -12.20 3.27 14.96
C GLY A 135 -11.95 3.04 13.46
N GLU A 136 -10.71 2.88 13.01
CA GLU A 136 -10.38 2.67 11.59
C GLU A 136 -10.52 1.20 11.20
N VAL A 137 -11.17 0.92 10.06
CA VAL A 137 -11.31 -0.42 9.48
C VAL A 137 -10.00 -0.85 8.81
N THR A 138 -9.53 -2.03 9.19
CA THR A 138 -8.15 -2.47 8.90
C THR A 138 -8.11 -3.93 8.53
N VAL A 139 -7.25 -4.29 7.57
CA VAL A 139 -6.93 -5.70 7.26
C VAL A 139 -5.75 -6.13 8.11
N HIS A 140 -5.95 -7.11 8.97
CA HIS A 140 -4.86 -7.84 9.61
C HIS A 140 -4.24 -8.81 8.60
N VAL A 141 -3.03 -8.49 8.13
CA VAL A 141 -2.40 -9.19 7.00
C VAL A 141 -1.89 -10.57 7.46
N GLU A 142 -2.38 -11.61 6.80
CA GLU A 142 -1.91 -13.01 6.94
C GLU A 142 -0.86 -13.34 5.87
N SER A 143 -1.00 -12.76 4.67
CA SER A 143 -0.01 -12.87 3.59
C SER A 143 -0.08 -11.66 2.66
N TYR A 144 1.00 -11.39 1.95
CA TYR A 144 1.06 -10.30 1.00
C TYR A 144 2.03 -10.63 -0.14
N GLN A 145 1.92 -9.89 -1.23
CA GLN A 145 2.75 -10.04 -2.41
C GLN A 145 3.00 -8.68 -3.06
N LEU A 146 4.20 -8.47 -3.59
CA LEU A 146 4.48 -7.34 -4.48
C LEU A 146 3.68 -7.51 -5.79
N ALA A 147 2.85 -6.52 -6.11
CA ALA A 147 2.05 -6.50 -7.34
C ALA A 147 2.73 -5.71 -8.46
N ALA A 148 3.42 -4.61 -8.12
CA ALA A 148 4.28 -3.89 -9.04
C ALA A 148 5.25 -3.01 -8.26
N LYS A 149 6.55 -3.10 -8.57
CA LYS A 149 7.55 -2.20 -8.01
C LYS A 149 7.45 -0.81 -8.64
N ALA A 150 7.40 0.24 -7.83
CA ALA A 150 7.55 1.61 -8.31
C ALA A 150 9.04 1.98 -8.35
N ILE A 151 9.55 2.29 -9.54
CA ILE A 151 10.94 2.70 -9.74
C ILE A 151 11.14 4.18 -9.41
N HIS A 152 10.15 5.00 -9.73
CA HIS A 152 10.16 6.41 -9.36
C HIS A 152 9.37 6.60 -8.05
N PRO A 153 9.91 7.39 -7.09
CA PRO A 153 9.19 7.74 -5.89
C PRO A 153 7.96 8.60 -6.21
N LEU A 154 6.99 8.59 -5.30
CA LEU A 154 5.83 9.47 -5.41
C LEU A 154 6.26 10.93 -5.34
N PRO A 155 5.68 11.83 -6.14
CA PRO A 155 5.93 13.25 -6.00
C PRO A 155 5.48 13.71 -4.61
N GLU A 156 6.34 14.44 -3.89
CA GLU A 156 5.97 14.99 -2.59
C GLU A 156 4.80 15.98 -2.73
N LYS A 157 3.91 15.95 -1.74
CA LYS A 157 2.59 16.61 -1.76
C LYS A 157 2.60 18.14 -1.95
N TRP A 158 3.76 18.82 -2.00
CA TRP A 158 3.80 20.28 -1.82
C TRP A 158 4.56 21.12 -2.85
N HIS A 159 5.32 20.56 -3.80
CA HIS A 159 6.13 21.42 -4.68
C HIS A 159 6.04 21.18 -6.20
N GLY A 160 5.41 20.11 -6.69
CA GLY A 160 5.63 19.68 -8.09
C GLY A 160 4.49 19.83 -9.13
N LEU A 161 3.22 19.96 -8.74
CA LEU A 161 2.09 19.92 -9.70
C LEU A 161 1.29 21.23 -9.72
N LYS A 162 1.95 22.38 -9.62
CA LYS A 162 1.31 23.68 -9.96
C LYS A 162 1.32 23.96 -11.45
N ASP A 163 2.28 23.39 -12.19
CA ASP A 163 2.38 23.59 -13.62
C ASP A 163 1.31 22.76 -14.35
N THR A 164 0.34 23.47 -14.93
CA THR A 164 -0.76 22.90 -15.69
C THR A 164 -0.25 22.02 -16.85
N GLU A 165 0.87 22.36 -17.48
CA GLU A 165 1.37 21.60 -18.62
C GLU A 165 1.91 20.23 -18.20
N ILE A 166 2.67 20.18 -17.10
CA ILE A 166 3.18 18.92 -16.52
C ILE A 166 2.02 18.05 -16.05
N ARG A 167 0.96 18.63 -15.46
CA ARG A 167 -0.26 17.87 -15.07
C ARG A 167 -0.95 17.23 -16.26
N TYR A 168 -1.06 17.94 -17.39
CA TYR A 168 -1.66 17.39 -18.61
C TYR A 168 -0.78 16.32 -19.25
N ARG A 169 0.55 16.50 -19.27
CA ARG A 169 1.49 15.53 -19.84
C ARG A 169 1.70 14.29 -18.96
N GLN A 170 1.65 14.44 -17.64
CA GLN A 170 1.82 13.37 -16.65
C GLN A 170 0.55 13.17 -15.82
N ARG A 171 -0.59 13.01 -16.51
CA ARG A 171 -1.92 12.88 -15.89
C ARG A 171 -2.00 11.78 -14.83
N TYR A 172 -1.18 10.73 -14.93
CA TYR A 172 -1.10 9.67 -13.92
C TYR A 172 -0.60 10.17 -12.55
N LEU A 173 0.29 11.18 -12.51
CA LEU A 173 0.72 11.80 -11.26
C LEU A 173 -0.36 12.71 -10.67
N ASP A 174 -1.08 13.43 -11.53
CA ASP A 174 -2.18 14.30 -11.13
C ASP A 174 -3.30 13.49 -10.44
N LEU A 175 -3.67 12.34 -11.02
CA LEU A 175 -4.65 11.41 -10.43
C LEU A 175 -4.21 10.76 -9.11
N LEU A 176 -2.90 10.77 -8.81
CA LEU A 176 -2.35 10.27 -7.55
C LEU A 176 -2.28 11.36 -6.48
N ALA A 177 -1.98 12.59 -6.88
CA ALA A 177 -1.78 13.71 -5.97
C ALA A 177 -3.10 14.39 -5.56
N ASN A 178 -4.07 14.49 -6.48
CA ASN A 178 -5.29 15.27 -6.31
C ASN A 178 -6.54 14.36 -6.36
N PRO A 179 -7.15 14.06 -5.20
CA PRO A 179 -8.35 13.21 -5.14
C PRO A 179 -9.53 13.78 -5.92
N GLU A 180 -9.68 15.11 -5.96
CA GLU A 180 -10.74 15.82 -6.71
C GLU A 180 -10.69 15.66 -8.23
N VAL A 181 -9.60 15.10 -8.80
CA VAL A 181 -9.47 14.87 -10.25
C VAL A 181 -10.01 13.49 -10.68
N ARG A 182 -10.33 12.61 -9.72
CA ARG A 182 -10.88 11.28 -9.98
C ARG A 182 -12.37 11.28 -10.25
#